data_AF-A0A1Y1S1I2-F1
#
_entry.id   AF-A0A1Y1S1I2-F1
#
_cell.length_a   1.000
_cell.length_b   1.000
_cell.length_c   1.000
_cell.angle_alpha   90.00
_cell.angle_beta   90.00
_cell.angle_gamma   90.00
#
_symmetry.space_group_name_H-M   'P 1'
#
loop_
_entity.id
_entity.type
_entity.pdbx_description
1 polymer ?
#
loop_
_entity_poly.entity_id
_entity_poly.type
_entity_poly.pdbx_seq_one_letter_code
_entity_poly.pdbx_strand_id
1 'polypeptide(L)' 'MTELPFTMSSREIVSLFLFLRARESELDPALSSFHERLSDYLYDRLSIDEMENLKELYAQKIDVLEQKG' A
#
# COMPACT_ATOMS: atom_id res chain seq x y z
N MET A 1 -4.53 -10.40 -13.80
CA MET A 1 -3.57 -9.42 -13.24
C MET A 1 -4.15 -8.04 -13.50
N THR A 2 -4.88 -7.50 -12.53
CA THR A 2 -5.45 -6.16 -12.63
C THR A 2 -4.37 -5.20 -12.15
N GLU A 3 -3.64 -4.60 -13.11
CA GLU A 3 -2.87 -3.39 -12.83
C GLU A 3 -3.87 -2.34 -12.36
N LEU A 4 -3.71 -1.85 -11.14
CA LEU A 4 -4.48 -0.70 -10.71
C LEU A 4 -3.97 0.50 -11.53
N PRO A 5 -4.84 1.25 -12.23
CA PRO A 5 -4.46 2.29 -13.20
C PRO A 5 -4.08 3.59 -12.49
N PHE A 6 -3.21 3.51 -11.49
CA PHE A 6 -2.78 4.67 -10.73
C PHE A 6 -1.55 5.29 -11.38
N THR A 7 -1.67 6.51 -11.87
CA THR A 7 -0.51 7.40 -12.08
C THR A 7 -0.01 7.90 -10.73
N MET A 8 0.34 6.97 -9.84
CA MET A 8 0.89 7.23 -8.52
C MET A 8 2.26 6.57 -8.40
N SER A 9 3.19 7.29 -7.78
CA SER A 9 4.49 6.76 -7.37
C SER A 9 4.34 5.69 -6.29
N SER A 10 5.34 4.83 -6.15
CA SER A 10 5.45 3.83 -5.08
C SER A 10 5.19 4.44 -3.69
N ARG A 11 5.75 5.62 -3.46
CA ARG A 11 5.60 6.36 -2.21
C ARG A 11 4.17 6.83 -1.96
N GLU A 12 3.48 7.30 -2.99
CA GLU A 12 2.07 7.70 -2.90
C GLU A 12 1.19 6.50 -2.56
N ILE A 13 1.39 5.36 -3.24
CA ILE A 13 0.68 4.10 -2.98
C ILE A 13 0.83 3.68 -1.51
N VAL A 14 2.08 3.58 -1.02
CA VAL A 14 2.35 3.17 0.36
C VAL A 14 1.78 4.19 1.36
N SER A 15 1.91 5.49 1.08
CA SER A 15 1.38 6.52 1.98
C SER A 15 -0.15 6.46 2.11
N LEU A 16 -0.84 6.21 1.00
CA LEU A 16 -2.29 6.13 0.95
C LEU A 16 -2.79 4.86 1.64
N PHE A 17 -2.12 3.73 1.43
CA PHE A 17 -2.39 2.51 2.16
C PHE A 17 -2.25 2.71 3.68
N LEU A 18 -1.11 3.26 4.14
CA LEU A 18 -0.88 3.53 5.57
C LEU A 18 -1.90 4.52 6.14
N PHE A 19 -2.31 5.52 5.37
CA PHE A 19 -3.32 6.50 5.76
C PHE A 19 -4.70 5.85 5.96
N LEU A 20 -5.12 4.99 5.03
CA LEU A 20 -6.41 4.29 5.07
C LEU A 20 -6.42 3.24 6.18
N ARG A 21 -5.34 2.46 6.32
CA ARG A 21 -5.19 1.46 7.38
C ARG A 21 -5.30 2.07 8.78
N ALA A 22 -4.76 3.29 8.97
CA ALA A 22 -4.85 3.99 10.25
C ALA A 22 -6.28 4.48 10.59
N ARG A 23 -7.20 4.49 9.63
CA ARG A 23 -8.58 5.00 9.75
C ARG A 23 -9.62 3.97 9.29
N GLU A 24 -9.28 2.69 9.33
CA GLU A 24 -10.11 1.62 8.79
C GLU A 24 -11.55 1.65 9.33
N SER A 25 -11.73 2.00 10.60
CA SER A 25 -13.05 2.13 11.25
C SER A 25 -13.88 3.32 10.78
N GLU A 26 -13.27 4.29 10.10
CA GLU A 26 -13.90 5.53 9.63
C GLU A 26 -14.16 5.50 8.11
N LEU A 27 -13.75 4.44 7.42
CA LEU A 27 -13.89 4.34 5.97
C LEU A 27 -15.35 4.08 5.57
N ASP A 28 -15.81 4.82 4.57
CA ASP A 28 -17.04 4.48 3.88
C ASP A 28 -16.84 3.21 3.02
N PRO A 29 -17.91 2.57 2.53
CA PRO A 29 -17.80 1.34 1.75
C PRO A 29 -16.92 1.46 0.48
N ALA A 30 -16.87 2.63 -0.16
CA ALA A 30 -16.06 2.81 -1.36
C ALA A 30 -14.57 2.89 -1.01
N LEU A 31 -14.22 3.60 0.07
CA LEU A 31 -12.87 3.67 0.59
C LEU A 31 -12.40 2.35 1.17
N SER A 32 -13.26 1.58 1.85
CA SER A 32 -12.93 0.23 2.33
C SER A 32 -12.61 -0.70 1.16
N SER A 33 -13.45 -0.73 0.12
CA SER A 33 -13.19 -1.53 -1.08
C SER A 33 -11.90 -1.09 -1.80
N PHE A 34 -11.59 0.20 -1.77
CA PHE A 34 -10.34 0.72 -2.32
C PHE A 34 -9.12 0.31 -1.48
N HIS A 35 -9.24 0.36 -0.16
CA HIS A 35 -8.22 -0.09 0.77
C HIS A 35 -7.89 -1.58 0.58
N GLU A 36 -8.91 -2.43 0.40
CA GLU A 36 -8.73 -3.85 0.07
C GLU A 36 -7.93 -4.05 -1.23
N ARG A 37 -8.28 -3.34 -2.31
CA ARG A 37 -7.53 -3.42 -3.57
C ARG A 37 -6.07 -2.97 -3.42
N LEU A 38 -5.81 -1.92 -2.63
CA LEU A 38 -4.45 -1.49 -2.31
C LEU A 38 -3.70 -2.55 -1.50
N SER A 39 -4.38 -3.16 -0.54
CA SER A 39 -3.83 -4.24 0.28
C SER A 39 -3.41 -5.41 -0.60
N ASP A 40 -4.30 -5.92 -1.46
CA ASP A 40 -4.01 -7.00 -2.39
C ASP A 40 -2.82 -6.67 -3.31
N TYR A 41 -2.81 -5.45 -3.86
CA TYR A 41 -1.72 -4.98 -4.71
C TYR A 41 -0.35 -5.01 -4.01
N LEU A 42 -0.32 -4.63 -2.73
CA LEU A 42 0.89 -4.62 -1.91
C LEU A 42 1.28 -6.03 -1.48
N TYR A 43 0.34 -6.88 -1.07
CA TYR A 43 0.62 -8.28 -0.70
C TYR A 43 1.14 -9.10 -1.88
N ASP A 44 0.72 -8.80 -3.11
CA ASP A 44 1.24 -9.44 -4.32
C ASP A 44 2.71 -9.07 -4.62
N ARG A 45 3.19 -7.93 -4.10
CA ARG A 45 4.50 -7.34 -4.44
C ARG A 45 5.50 -7.38 -3.30
N LEU A 46 5.04 -7.31 -2.08
CA LEU A 46 5.86 -7.27 -0.88
C LEU A 46 5.97 -8.67 -0.29
N SER A 47 7.14 -8.98 0.25
CA SER A 47 7.30 -10.11 1.16
C SER A 47 6.51 -9.86 2.45
N ILE A 48 6.29 -10.94 3.21
CA ILE A 48 5.64 -10.85 4.53
C ILE A 48 6.40 -9.85 5.42
N ASP A 49 7.73 -9.96 5.47
CA ASP A 49 8.58 -9.06 6.27
C ASP A 49 8.46 -7.60 5.82
N GLU A 50 8.48 -7.33 4.51
CA GLU A 50 8.30 -5.97 3.98
C GLU A 50 6.92 -5.40 4.33
N MET A 51 5.89 -6.24 4.32
CA MET A 51 4.52 -5.82 4.63
C MET A 51 4.31 -5.55 6.12
N GLU A 52 4.89 -6.38 7.00
CA GLU A 52 4.86 -6.18 8.45
C GLU A 52 5.61 -4.90 8.86
N ASN A 53 6.74 -4.62 8.21
CA ASN A 53 7.59 -3.47 8.51
C ASN A 53 7.31 -2.26 7.59
N LEU A 54 6.24 -2.29 6.80
CA LEU A 54 5.99 -1.31 5.74
C LEU A 54 5.98 0.15 6.25
N LYS A 55 5.45 0.38 7.44
CA LYS A 55 5.40 1.71 8.08
C LYS A 55 6.81 2.24 8.40
N GLU A 56 7.71 1.37 8.84
CA GLU A 56 9.08 1.70 9.21
C GLU A 56 9.93 1.92 7.96
N LEU A 57 9.79 1.04 6.97
CA LEU A 57 10.42 1.17 5.65
C LEU A 57 10.02 2.49 4.98
N TYR A 58 8.74 2.84 5.03
CA TYR A 58 8.24 4.13 4.55
C TYR A 58 8.87 5.32 5.29
N ALA A 59 8.97 5.26 6.62
CA ALA A 59 9.58 6.31 7.43
C ALA A 59 11.08 6.50 7.12
N GLN A 60 11.79 5.41 6.81
CA GLN A 60 13.18 5.41 6.39
C GLN A 60 13.40 5.85 4.93
N LYS A 61 12.31 6.16 4.20
CA LYS A 61 12.32 6.50 2.77
C LYS A 61 12.88 5.37 1.88
N ILE A 62 12.72 4.13 2.32
CA ILE A 62 13.06 2.95 1.52
C ILE A 62 11.92 2.71 0.54
N ASP A 63 12.24 2.67 -0.75
CA ASP A 63 11.27 2.25 -1.76
C ASP A 63 11.20 0.71 -1.78
N VAL A 64 10.04 0.18 -1.39
CA VAL A 64 9.79 -1.25 -1.29
C VAL A 64 9.16 -1.83 -2.56
N LEU A 65 8.68 -0.98 -3.47
CA LEU A 65 8.04 -1.40 -4.71
C LEU A 65 9.00 -1.33 -5.91
N GLU A 66 10.05 -0.49 -5.86
CA GLU A 66 11.08 -0.44 -6.90
C GLU A 66 12.17 -1.51 -6.77
N GLN A 67 12.31 -2.19 -5.63
CA GLN A 67 13.35 -3.20 -5.41
C GLN A 67 13.17 -4.50 -6.23
N LYS A 68 12.03 -4.67 -6.92
CA LYS A 68 11.71 -5.88 -7.70
C LYS A 68 11.58 -5.63 -9.21
N GLY A 69 12.18 -4.53 -9.71
CA GLY A 69 12.35 -4.24 -11.14
C GLY A 69 13.45 -5.06 -11.80
#